data_AF-L9JJ50-F1
#
_entry.id   AF-L9JJ50-F1
#
_cell.length_a   1.000
_cell.length_b   1.000
_cell.length_c   1.000
_cell.angle_alpha   90.00
_cell.angle_beta   90.00
_cell.angle_gamma   90.00
#
_symmetry.space_group_name_H-M   'P 1'
#
loop_
_entity.id
_entity.type
_entity.pdbx_description
1 polymer ?
#
loop_
_entity_poly.entity_id
_entity_poly.type
_entity_poly.pdbx_seq_one_letter_code
_entity_poly.pdbx_strand_id
1 'polypeptide(L)'
;DPDHLSDSLFSGDEDNAGTEEIKNEINGNWISASSINEARINAKAKRRLRKNSSRDSGRGDSVSDNGSEALRSGGSVPASPKGRLLDRRSRSGKGRGLPKKGGAGGKGVWGTPGQVYDVEEVDVKDPNYDDDQENCVYETVVLPLDERAFEKTLTPIIQEYFEHGDTNEVAEMLRDLNLGEMKSGVPVLAVSLALEGKASHREMTSKLLSDLCGTVMSTNDVEKSFDKLLKDLPELALDTPRAPQLVGQFIARAVGDGILCNTYIDSYKGTVDCVQARAALDKATVLLSMSKGGKRKDSVWGSGGGQQSVNHLVKERYDF
;
A
#
# COMPACT_ATOMS: atom_id res chain seq x y z
N ASP A 1 49.58 36.73 -37.79
CA ASP A 1 50.43 36.13 -38.84
C ASP A 1 51.06 34.85 -38.32
N PRO A 2 51.11 33.77 -39.13
CA PRO A 2 49.95 32.90 -39.40
C PRO A 2 50.34 31.38 -39.38
N ASP A 3 49.42 30.53 -39.86
CA ASP A 3 49.62 29.16 -40.42
C ASP A 3 49.86 27.99 -39.43
N HIS A 4 49.04 26.94 -39.28
CA HIS A 4 48.27 26.01 -40.17
C HIS A 4 49.14 24.98 -40.94
N LEU A 5 48.92 23.68 -40.62
CA LEU A 5 49.20 22.42 -41.40
C LEU A 5 50.65 21.86 -41.32
N SER A 6 50.95 20.56 -41.32
CA SER A 6 50.25 19.34 -41.76
C SER A 6 50.90 18.04 -41.23
N ASP A 7 50.07 17.01 -41.02
CA ASP A 7 50.20 15.59 -41.45
C ASP A 7 51.34 14.62 -41.01
N SER A 8 50.90 13.59 -40.25
CA SER A 8 50.80 12.16 -40.61
C SER A 8 52.05 11.26 -40.81
N LEU A 9 52.13 10.16 -40.02
CA LEU A 9 52.04 8.72 -40.44
C LEU A 9 52.91 7.71 -39.63
N PHE A 10 52.30 6.53 -39.37
CA PHE A 10 52.87 5.16 -39.13
C PHE A 10 53.61 4.92 -37.79
N SER A 11 53.60 3.77 -37.10
CA SER A 11 53.18 2.37 -37.32
C SER A 11 53.43 1.61 -35.99
N GLY A 12 52.70 0.53 -35.68
CA GLY A 12 53.10 -0.39 -34.60
C GLY A 12 51.98 -1.29 -34.10
N ASP A 13 51.98 -2.53 -34.60
CA ASP A 13 51.07 -3.65 -34.36
C ASP A 13 51.08 -4.25 -32.93
N GLU A 14 50.12 -5.18 -32.74
CA GLU A 14 50.09 -6.37 -31.84
C GLU A 14 49.30 -6.29 -30.52
N ASP A 15 48.01 -6.60 -30.66
CA ASP A 15 47.31 -7.77 -30.11
C ASP A 15 47.50 -8.24 -28.65
N ASN A 16 46.34 -8.25 -27.97
CA ASN A 16 45.73 -9.38 -27.25
C ASN A 16 46.30 -9.79 -25.88
N ALA A 17 45.66 -9.27 -24.82
CA ALA A 17 45.56 -9.95 -23.53
C ALA A 17 44.09 -9.96 -23.08
N GLY A 18 43.44 -11.11 -23.21
CA GLY A 18 42.05 -11.35 -22.84
C GLY A 18 41.79 -11.08 -21.36
N THR A 19 40.72 -10.34 -21.09
CA THR A 19 40.18 -10.16 -19.74
C THR A 19 39.19 -11.30 -19.49
N GLU A 20 39.63 -12.30 -18.72
CA GLU A 20 38.78 -13.36 -18.18
C GLU A 20 37.69 -12.76 -17.29
N GLU A 21 36.44 -12.80 -17.75
CA GLU A 21 35.25 -12.48 -16.95
C GLU A 21 35.03 -13.57 -15.90
N ILE A 22 35.39 -13.28 -14.65
CA ILE A 22 35.01 -14.11 -13.50
C ILE A 22 33.50 -13.92 -13.26
N LYS A 23 32.71 -14.85 -13.78
CA LYS A 23 31.28 -15.01 -13.46
C LYS A 23 31.14 -15.59 -12.05
N ASN A 24 31.00 -14.71 -11.06
CA ASN A 24 30.47 -15.10 -9.76
C ASN A 24 28.95 -15.13 -9.83
N GLU A 25 28.40 -16.30 -10.16
CA GLU A 25 26.98 -16.60 -10.07
C GLU A 25 26.56 -16.64 -8.59
N ILE A 26 26.13 -15.50 -8.05
CA ILE A 26 25.47 -15.43 -6.74
C ILE A 26 24.01 -15.79 -6.95
N ASN A 27 23.69 -17.08 -6.77
CA ASN A 27 22.32 -17.56 -6.68
C ASN A 27 21.73 -17.14 -5.32
N GLY A 28 21.28 -15.89 -5.24
CA GLY A 28 20.58 -15.33 -4.08
C GLY A 28 19.17 -14.94 -4.49
N ASN A 29 18.19 -15.71 -4.02
CA ASN A 29 16.77 -15.36 -4.09
C ASN A 29 16.50 -14.20 -3.11
N TRP A 30 16.97 -13.00 -3.44
CA TRP A 30 16.74 -11.78 -2.67
C TRP A 30 15.29 -11.34 -2.89
N ILE A 31 14.49 -11.41 -1.83
CA ILE A 31 13.18 -10.76 -1.81
C ILE A 31 13.45 -9.25 -1.80
N SER A 32 13.00 -8.55 -2.84
CA SER A 32 13.12 -7.09 -2.95
C SER A 32 12.57 -6.41 -1.68
N ALA A 33 13.24 -5.35 -1.21
CA ALA A 33 12.79 -4.55 -0.05
C ALA A 33 11.33 -4.08 -0.20
N SER A 34 10.87 -3.84 -1.43
CA SER A 34 9.46 -3.54 -1.74
C SER A 34 8.51 -4.69 -1.33
N SER A 35 8.92 -5.94 -1.53
CA SER A 35 8.13 -7.13 -1.19
C SER A 35 8.13 -7.41 0.32
N ILE A 36 9.20 -7.05 1.02
CA ILE A 36 9.27 -7.14 2.49
C ILE A 36 8.31 -6.12 3.14
N ASN A 37 8.29 -4.89 2.62
CA ASN A 37 7.37 -3.85 3.09
C ASN A 37 5.91 -4.23 2.78
N GLU A 38 5.63 -4.75 1.58
CA GLU A 38 4.32 -5.27 1.19
C GLU A 38 3.87 -6.42 2.11
N ALA A 39 4.74 -7.36 2.43
CA ALA A 39 4.43 -8.46 3.35
C ALA A 39 4.17 -7.96 4.79
N ARG A 40 4.93 -6.96 5.26
CA ARG A 40 4.77 -6.36 6.60
C ARG A 40 3.46 -5.58 6.73
N ILE A 41 3.09 -4.83 5.70
CA ILE A 41 1.81 -4.09 5.63
C ILE A 41 0.65 -5.10 5.61
N ASN A 42 0.71 -6.12 4.74
CA ASN A 42 -0.30 -7.17 4.65
C ASN A 42 -0.45 -7.97 5.97
N ALA A 43 0.64 -8.22 6.69
CA ALA A 43 0.60 -8.92 7.98
C ALA A 43 -0.01 -8.05 9.10
N LYS A 44 0.29 -6.74 9.13
CA LYS A 44 -0.33 -5.79 10.07
C LYS A 44 -1.83 -5.65 9.80
N ALA A 45 -2.25 -5.52 8.54
CA ALA A 45 -3.67 -5.44 8.14
C ALA A 45 -4.46 -6.69 8.56
N LYS A 46 -3.95 -7.89 8.27
CA LYS A 46 -4.58 -9.17 8.66
C LYS A 46 -4.66 -9.37 10.18
N ARG A 47 -3.70 -8.84 10.96
CA ARG A 47 -3.71 -8.91 12.43
C ARG A 47 -4.78 -8.00 13.03
N ARG A 48 -5.09 -6.85 12.42
CA ARG A 48 -6.12 -5.91 12.91
C ARG A 48 -7.54 -6.34 12.53
N LEU A 49 -7.73 -6.97 11.36
CA LEU A 49 -9.02 -7.57 10.94
C LEU A 49 -9.52 -8.69 11.89
N ARG A 50 -8.61 -9.32 12.64
CA ARG A 50 -8.99 -10.31 13.67
C ARG A 50 -9.38 -9.69 15.00
N LYS A 51 -8.97 -8.44 15.28
CA LYS A 51 -9.32 -7.74 16.53
C LYS A 51 -10.67 -7.04 16.46
N ASN A 52 -11.19 -6.75 15.26
CA ASN A 52 -12.49 -6.11 15.07
C ASN A 52 -13.64 -7.09 14.75
N SER A 53 -13.37 -8.40 14.64
CA SER A 53 -14.38 -9.44 14.34
C SER A 53 -14.92 -10.23 15.54
N SER A 54 -14.61 -9.87 16.80
CA SER A 54 -15.17 -10.56 17.96
C SER A 54 -16.55 -10.04 18.35
N ARG A 55 -17.58 -10.46 17.61
CA ARG A 55 -18.97 -10.51 18.07
C ARG A 55 -19.61 -11.83 17.65
N ASP A 56 -19.74 -12.71 18.64
CA ASP A 56 -20.97 -13.43 18.98
C ASP A 56 -21.69 -14.21 17.88
N SER A 57 -21.45 -15.53 17.88
CA SER A 57 -22.47 -16.59 17.79
C SER A 57 -21.68 -17.92 17.79
N GLY A 58 -21.84 -18.83 18.73
CA GLY A 58 -23.08 -19.36 19.27
C GLY A 58 -23.01 -20.86 18.99
N ARG A 59 -22.63 -21.62 20.02
CA ARG A 59 -22.48 -23.08 20.02
C ARG A 59 -23.75 -23.75 19.48
N GLY A 60 -23.62 -24.62 18.49
CA GLY A 60 -24.69 -25.47 17.98
C GLY A 60 -24.15 -26.87 17.73
N ASP A 61 -24.49 -27.75 18.67
CA ASP A 61 -24.15 -29.18 18.74
C ASP A 61 -24.96 -29.98 17.70
N SER A 62 -24.32 -30.99 17.13
CA SER A 62 -24.87 -31.89 16.11
C SER A 62 -25.55 -33.08 16.79
N VAL A 63 -26.84 -33.30 16.54
CA VAL A 63 -27.51 -34.57 16.85
C VAL A 63 -28.36 -35.05 15.68
N SER A 64 -28.22 -36.35 15.41
CA SER A 64 -28.75 -37.11 14.29
C SER A 64 -30.16 -37.69 14.54
N ASP A 65 -30.83 -38.02 13.43
CA ASP A 65 -31.57 -39.27 13.14
C ASP A 65 -32.82 -39.67 13.96
N ASN A 66 -34.00 -39.70 13.32
CA ASN A 66 -34.76 -40.94 13.01
C ASN A 66 -36.07 -40.69 12.21
N GLY A 67 -36.44 -41.70 11.40
CA GLY A 67 -37.57 -41.77 10.43
C GLY A 67 -39.00 -41.70 11.00
N SER A 68 -40.10 -41.86 10.26
CA SER A 68 -40.41 -42.77 9.12
C SER A 68 -41.80 -42.47 8.48
N GLU A 69 -42.12 -43.18 7.37
CA GLU A 69 -43.43 -43.37 6.65
C GLU A 69 -43.74 -42.38 5.50
N ALA A 70 -44.22 -42.71 4.30
CA ALA A 70 -44.40 -43.96 3.53
C ALA A 70 -44.81 -43.63 2.05
N LEU A 71 -44.72 -44.63 1.17
CA LEU A 71 -45.37 -44.84 -0.17
C LEU A 71 -44.67 -44.50 -1.54
N ARG A 72 -44.21 -45.61 -2.17
CA ARG A 72 -44.47 -46.16 -3.54
C ARG A 72 -44.16 -45.33 -4.82
N SER A 73 -43.25 -45.84 -5.66
CA SER A 73 -43.54 -46.65 -6.88
C SER A 73 -42.26 -46.99 -7.68
N GLY A 74 -42.29 -48.08 -8.44
CA GLY A 74 -41.13 -48.84 -8.90
C GLY A 74 -40.47 -48.46 -10.25
N GLY A 75 -39.37 -49.16 -10.54
CA GLY A 75 -38.64 -49.15 -11.82
C GLY A 75 -37.36 -49.99 -11.73
N SER A 76 -37.30 -51.10 -12.46
CA SER A 76 -36.21 -52.08 -12.48
C SER A 76 -35.29 -51.91 -13.72
N VAL A 77 -33.97 -51.73 -13.48
CA VAL A 77 -32.73 -52.18 -14.20
C VAL A 77 -32.60 -52.05 -15.75
N PRO A 78 -31.39 -51.80 -16.35
CA PRO A 78 -30.25 -52.75 -16.28
C PRO A 78 -28.78 -52.23 -16.37
N ALA A 79 -27.88 -53.05 -15.80
CA ALA A 79 -26.49 -53.43 -16.13
C ALA A 79 -25.51 -52.53 -16.94
N SER A 80 -24.27 -52.36 -16.44
CA SER A 80 -22.98 -52.97 -16.91
C SER A 80 -21.74 -52.25 -16.26
N PRO A 81 -20.47 -52.70 -16.41
CA PRO A 81 -19.85 -53.85 -15.73
C PRO A 81 -18.53 -53.53 -14.96
N LYS A 82 -18.20 -54.42 -14.02
CA LYS A 82 -16.85 -54.83 -13.52
C LYS A 82 -15.64 -53.92 -13.83
N GLY A 83 -15.10 -53.32 -12.77
CA GLY A 83 -13.71 -52.83 -12.70
C GLY A 83 -12.93 -53.46 -11.54
N ARG A 84 -12.59 -54.76 -11.64
CA ARG A 84 -11.52 -55.35 -10.82
C ARG A 84 -10.18 -55.12 -11.51
N LEU A 85 -9.49 -54.05 -11.14
CA LEU A 85 -8.05 -53.85 -11.23
C LEU A 85 -7.84 -52.48 -10.57
N LEU A 86 -7.36 -52.35 -9.35
CA LEU A 86 -5.94 -52.33 -9.02
C LEU A 86 -5.82 -52.33 -7.50
N ASP A 87 -6.19 -53.42 -6.84
CA ASP A 87 -5.88 -53.58 -5.41
C ASP A 87 -4.45 -54.12 -5.31
N ARG A 88 -3.48 -53.21 -5.42
CA ARG A 88 -2.06 -53.51 -5.19
C ARG A 88 -1.88 -53.80 -3.69
N ARG A 89 -2.07 -55.06 -3.31
CA ARG A 89 -1.60 -55.60 -2.02
C ARG A 89 -0.13 -55.27 -1.85
N SER A 90 0.21 -54.54 -0.79
CA SER A 90 1.59 -54.35 -0.37
C SER A 90 2.18 -55.71 0.03
N ARG A 91 3.18 -56.16 -0.73
CA ARG A 91 3.95 -57.36 -0.40
C ARG A 91 4.81 -57.02 0.82
N SER A 92 4.54 -57.74 1.91
CA SER A 92 5.33 -57.82 3.13
C SER A 92 6.83 -57.82 2.87
N GLY A 93 7.55 -56.94 3.57
CA GLY A 93 9.01 -56.94 3.62
C GLY A 93 9.54 -55.83 4.52
N LYS A 94 9.44 -56.03 5.84
CA LYS A 94 9.94 -55.20 6.98
C LYS A 94 8.98 -54.12 7.50
N GLY A 95 8.53 -54.36 8.74
CA GLY A 95 7.96 -53.36 9.63
C GLY A 95 6.46 -53.18 9.48
N ARG A 96 5.72 -53.31 10.59
CA ARG A 96 4.41 -52.64 10.71
C ARG A 96 4.66 -51.18 10.37
N GLY A 97 4.03 -50.63 9.34
CA GLY A 97 4.07 -49.21 8.97
C GLY A 97 3.42 -48.30 10.02
N LEU A 98 3.64 -48.59 11.29
CA LEU A 98 3.42 -47.68 12.38
C LEU A 98 4.41 -46.53 12.18
N PRO A 99 3.95 -45.26 12.14
CA PRO A 99 4.84 -44.12 12.29
C PRO A 99 5.73 -44.41 13.51
N LYS A 100 7.06 -44.28 13.38
CA LYS A 100 7.96 -44.38 14.53
C LYS A 100 7.37 -43.46 15.61
N LYS A 101 6.95 -44.02 16.75
CA LYS A 101 6.50 -43.25 17.92
C LYS A 101 7.62 -42.26 18.22
N GLY A 102 7.41 -40.99 17.89
CA GLY A 102 8.43 -39.95 17.99
C GLY A 102 8.53 -39.02 16.78
N GLY A 103 7.91 -39.34 15.63
CA GLY A 103 7.56 -38.38 14.56
C GLY A 103 8.43 -37.13 14.40
N ALA A 104 9.75 -37.29 14.29
CA ALA A 104 10.71 -36.21 14.09
C ALA A 104 11.78 -36.71 13.12
N GLY A 105 11.96 -36.01 12.00
CA GLY A 105 13.15 -36.16 11.16
C GLY A 105 13.24 -37.44 10.32
N GLY A 106 12.36 -37.59 9.33
CA GLY A 106 12.73 -38.31 8.11
C GLY A 106 13.64 -37.43 7.23
N LYS A 107 14.32 -38.02 6.23
CA LYS A 107 15.07 -37.26 5.21
C LYS A 107 14.16 -36.18 4.60
N GLY A 108 14.46 -34.91 4.86
CA GLY A 108 13.72 -33.75 4.35
C GLY A 108 12.67 -33.13 5.27
N VAL A 109 12.55 -33.56 6.53
CA VAL A 109 11.63 -32.95 7.52
C VAL A 109 12.40 -32.18 8.57
N TRP A 110 11.98 -30.95 8.87
CA TRP A 110 12.63 -29.96 9.73
C TRP A 110 12.50 -30.25 11.25
N GLY A 111 12.71 -31.50 11.66
CA GLY A 111 12.58 -31.89 13.07
C GLY A 111 11.14 -31.81 13.60
N THR A 112 11.00 -31.92 14.92
CA THR A 112 9.69 -31.89 15.61
C THR A 112 9.21 -30.46 15.85
N PRO A 113 7.95 -30.11 15.51
CA PRO A 113 7.38 -28.82 15.86
C PRO A 113 7.41 -28.62 17.38
N GLY A 114 8.03 -27.53 17.85
CA GLY A 114 8.12 -27.21 19.28
C GLY A 114 9.31 -27.86 20.01
N GLN A 115 10.25 -28.48 19.30
CA GLN A 115 11.55 -28.82 19.87
C GLN A 115 12.31 -27.52 20.12
N VAL A 116 12.40 -27.14 21.39
CA VAL A 116 13.28 -26.05 21.84
C VAL A 116 14.68 -26.60 21.74
N TYR A 117 15.48 -26.08 20.82
CA TYR A 117 16.92 -26.32 20.82
C TYR A 117 17.46 -25.73 22.12
N ASP A 118 18.31 -26.48 22.82
CA ASP A 118 19.07 -25.90 23.92
C ASP A 118 19.83 -24.68 23.37
N VAL A 119 19.96 -23.63 24.19
CA VAL A 119 20.76 -22.45 23.82
C VAL A 119 22.16 -22.96 23.50
N GLU A 120 22.55 -22.93 22.24
CA GLU A 120 23.91 -23.29 21.83
C GLU A 120 24.86 -22.31 22.52
N GLU A 121 25.68 -22.82 23.44
CA GLU A 121 26.75 -22.04 24.04
C GLU A 121 27.74 -21.69 22.92
N VAL A 122 27.98 -20.40 22.73
CA VAL A 122 28.86 -19.93 21.65
C VAL A 122 30.29 -20.38 21.97
N ASP A 123 30.89 -21.17 21.07
CA ASP A 123 32.27 -21.65 21.25
C ASP A 123 33.26 -20.52 20.98
N VAL A 124 33.77 -19.93 22.06
CA VAL A 124 34.78 -18.86 22.06
C VAL A 124 36.08 -19.28 21.34
N LYS A 125 36.29 -20.59 21.10
CA LYS A 125 37.45 -21.12 20.38
C LYS A 125 37.19 -21.41 18.90
N ASP A 126 36.00 -21.14 18.39
CA ASP A 126 35.73 -21.25 16.95
C ASP A 126 36.65 -20.26 16.20
N PRO A 127 37.42 -20.69 15.18
CA PRO A 127 38.20 -19.78 14.33
C PRO A 127 37.38 -18.67 13.65
N ASN A 128 36.06 -18.82 13.60
CA ASN A 128 35.10 -17.84 13.10
C ASN A 128 34.34 -17.11 14.23
N TYR A 129 34.72 -17.34 15.50
CA TYR A 129 34.23 -16.57 16.65
C TYR A 129 34.80 -15.16 16.60
N ASP A 130 33.91 -14.18 16.58
CA ASP A 130 34.24 -12.76 16.56
C ASP A 130 33.63 -12.14 17.83
N ASP A 131 34.48 -11.77 18.79
CA ASP A 131 34.09 -11.13 20.06
C ASP A 131 33.26 -9.84 19.83
N ASP A 132 33.43 -9.20 18.66
CA ASP A 132 32.76 -7.95 18.31
C ASP A 132 31.31 -8.17 17.81
N GLN A 133 30.92 -9.43 17.58
CA GLN A 133 29.61 -9.79 17.02
C GLN A 133 28.45 -9.59 18.01
N GLU A 134 28.70 -9.73 19.33
CA GLU A 134 27.71 -9.40 20.37
C GLU A 134 27.37 -7.91 20.42
N ASN A 135 28.26 -7.04 19.93
CA ASN A 135 28.12 -5.59 20.02
C ASN A 135 27.64 -4.94 18.71
N CYS A 136 27.24 -5.74 17.71
CA CYS A 136 26.71 -5.27 16.45
C CYS A 136 25.28 -4.73 16.60
N VAL A 137 25.14 -3.41 16.67
CA VAL A 137 23.83 -2.74 16.56
C VAL A 137 23.41 -2.70 15.10
N TYR A 138 22.51 -3.60 14.71
CA TYR A 138 21.88 -3.57 13.39
C TYR A 138 20.86 -2.43 13.32
N GLU A 139 21.23 -1.30 12.73
CA GLU A 139 20.28 -0.27 12.35
C GLU A 139 19.57 -0.66 11.05
N THR A 140 18.25 -0.80 11.09
CA THR A 140 17.47 -1.06 9.88
C THR A 140 17.45 0.20 9.01
N VAL A 141 18.30 0.25 7.99
CA VAL A 141 18.31 1.35 7.01
C VAL A 141 17.11 1.22 6.08
N VAL A 142 16.11 2.10 6.24
CA VAL A 142 15.00 2.22 5.30
C VAL A 142 15.50 2.99 4.08
N LEU A 143 15.72 2.29 2.97
CA LEU A 143 16.14 2.92 1.72
C LEU A 143 15.09 3.94 1.24
N PRO A 144 15.52 5.03 0.58
CA PRO A 144 14.61 5.97 -0.06
C PRO A 144 13.68 5.25 -1.03
N LEU A 145 12.40 5.60 -0.98
CA LEU A 145 11.39 4.96 -1.81
C LEU A 145 11.55 5.40 -3.28
N ASP A 146 11.64 4.43 -4.20
CA ASP A 146 11.69 4.71 -5.64
C ASP A 146 10.34 5.22 -6.17
N GLU A 147 10.35 6.03 -7.22
CA GLU A 147 9.14 6.68 -7.78
C GLU A 147 8.11 5.66 -8.26
N ARG A 148 8.57 4.54 -8.83
CA ARG A 148 7.71 3.43 -9.27
C ARG A 148 7.08 2.65 -8.12
N ALA A 149 7.75 2.63 -6.96
CA ALA A 149 7.27 1.96 -5.75
C ALA A 149 6.38 2.88 -4.91
N PHE A 150 6.51 4.20 -5.07
CA PHE A 150 5.78 5.21 -4.33
C PHE A 150 4.27 5.04 -4.43
N GLU A 151 3.73 5.07 -5.64
CA GLU A 151 2.28 4.93 -5.86
C GLU A 151 1.77 3.57 -5.40
N LYS A 152 2.52 2.50 -5.69
CA LYS A 152 2.15 1.14 -5.26
C LYS A 152 2.10 0.97 -3.75
N THR A 153 2.94 1.71 -3.01
CA THR A 153 2.99 1.64 -1.55
C THR A 153 1.94 2.54 -0.92
N LEU A 154 1.71 3.74 -1.47
CA LEU A 154 0.80 4.72 -0.87
C LEU A 154 -0.66 4.52 -1.26
N THR A 155 -0.95 4.00 -2.45
CA THR A 155 -2.32 3.74 -2.90
C THR A 155 -3.10 2.88 -1.90
N PRO A 156 -2.61 1.71 -1.44
CA PRO A 156 -3.36 0.91 -0.45
C PRO A 156 -3.51 1.64 0.89
N ILE A 157 -2.50 2.42 1.32
CA ILE A 157 -2.56 3.20 2.56
C ILE A 157 -3.71 4.22 2.51
N ILE A 158 -3.82 4.96 1.40
CA ILE A 158 -4.87 5.97 1.21
C ILE A 158 -6.25 5.31 1.03
N GLN A 159 -6.31 4.18 0.32
CA GLN A 159 -7.57 3.43 0.15
C GLN A 159 -8.07 2.87 1.48
N GLU A 160 -7.20 2.29 2.31
CA GLU A 160 -7.55 1.85 3.67
C GLU A 160 -8.06 3.03 4.51
N TYR A 161 -7.39 4.18 4.41
CA TYR A 161 -7.82 5.41 5.09
C TYR A 161 -9.25 5.82 4.73
N PHE A 162 -9.69 5.66 3.48
CA PHE A 162 -11.07 5.95 3.10
C PHE A 162 -12.10 5.02 3.75
N GLU A 163 -11.70 3.83 4.20
CA GLU A 163 -12.57 2.90 4.90
C GLU A 163 -12.64 3.17 6.41
N HIS A 164 -11.49 3.38 7.06
CA HIS A 164 -11.41 3.52 8.53
C HIS A 164 -11.36 4.97 9.05
N GLY A 165 -10.98 5.94 8.21
CA GLY A 165 -11.00 7.38 8.54
C GLY A 165 -9.97 7.84 9.57
N ASP A 166 -8.95 7.03 9.88
CA ASP A 166 -7.94 7.33 10.92
C ASP A 166 -6.71 8.03 10.31
N THR A 167 -6.58 9.33 10.58
CA THR A 167 -5.47 10.16 10.09
C THR A 167 -4.15 9.88 10.81
N ASN A 168 -4.19 9.45 12.07
CA ASN A 168 -2.99 9.12 12.84
C ASN A 168 -2.31 7.86 12.30
N GLU A 169 -3.11 6.86 11.91
CA GLU A 169 -2.59 5.64 11.29
C GLU A 169 -1.83 5.94 10.00
N VAL A 170 -2.38 6.81 9.14
CA VAL A 170 -1.67 7.29 7.94
C VAL A 170 -0.39 8.03 8.32
N ALA A 171 -0.44 8.92 9.30
CA ALA A 171 0.74 9.70 9.72
C ALA A 171 1.88 8.83 10.29
N GLU A 172 1.56 7.75 11.02
CA GLU A 172 2.55 6.77 11.49
C GLU A 172 3.15 5.98 10.32
N MET A 173 2.32 5.49 9.39
CA MET A 173 2.82 4.76 8.22
C MET A 173 3.71 5.63 7.33
N LEU A 174 3.37 6.90 7.13
CA LEU A 174 4.19 7.84 6.36
C LEU A 174 5.50 8.20 7.06
N ARG A 175 5.56 8.18 8.40
CA ARG A 175 6.81 8.39 9.16
C ARG A 175 7.74 7.19 9.03
N ASP A 176 7.19 5.99 8.99
CA ASP A 176 7.94 4.75 8.76
C ASP A 176 8.48 4.68 7.31
N LEU A 177 7.86 5.39 6.37
CA LEU A 177 8.28 5.49 4.98
C LEU A 177 9.32 6.62 4.83
N ASN A 178 10.55 6.28 4.46
CA ASN A 178 11.60 7.29 4.18
C ASN A 178 11.32 8.01 2.84
N LEU A 179 10.37 8.95 2.84
CA LEU A 179 9.88 9.63 1.63
C LEU A 179 10.82 10.74 1.12
N GLY A 180 11.70 11.28 1.96
CA GLY A 180 12.63 12.35 1.55
C GLY A 180 11.94 13.52 0.84
N GLU A 181 12.32 13.76 -0.41
CA GLU A 181 11.77 14.83 -1.27
C GLU A 181 10.39 14.50 -1.86
N MET A 182 9.96 13.24 -1.79
CA MET A 182 8.71 12.75 -2.39
C MET A 182 7.47 13.01 -1.52
N LYS A 183 7.62 13.74 -0.40
CA LYS A 183 6.51 14.09 0.51
C LYS A 183 5.39 14.83 -0.19
N SER A 184 5.72 15.73 -1.12
CA SER A 184 4.73 16.45 -1.92
C SER A 184 3.97 15.55 -2.91
N GLY A 185 4.38 14.30 -3.12
CA GLY A 185 3.60 13.33 -3.88
C GLY A 185 2.39 12.78 -3.11
N VAL A 186 2.41 12.81 -1.78
CA VAL A 186 1.35 12.21 -0.95
C VAL A 186 0.03 12.95 -1.13
N PRO A 187 -0.02 14.31 -1.04
CA PRO A 187 -1.27 15.03 -1.28
C PRO A 187 -1.75 14.91 -2.73
N VAL A 188 -0.83 14.83 -3.70
CA VAL A 188 -1.17 14.66 -5.12
C VAL A 188 -1.93 13.36 -5.30
N LEU A 189 -1.36 12.24 -4.85
CA LEU A 189 -1.99 10.93 -4.96
C LEU A 189 -3.32 10.86 -4.19
N ALA A 190 -3.37 11.42 -2.97
CA ALA A 190 -4.58 11.41 -2.15
C ALA A 190 -5.73 12.22 -2.78
N VAL A 191 -5.43 13.34 -3.43
CA VAL A 191 -6.42 14.13 -4.16
C VAL A 191 -6.85 13.39 -5.42
N SER A 192 -5.92 12.86 -6.23
CA SER A 192 -6.25 12.11 -7.45
C SER A 192 -7.21 10.94 -7.16
N LEU A 193 -6.91 10.11 -6.15
CA LEU A 193 -7.79 9.00 -5.75
C LEU A 193 -9.17 9.49 -5.26
N ALA A 194 -9.24 10.66 -4.62
CA ALA A 194 -10.50 11.23 -4.15
C ALA A 194 -11.35 11.87 -5.26
N LEU A 195 -10.73 12.30 -6.36
CA LEU A 195 -11.44 12.85 -7.52
C LEU A 195 -12.29 11.76 -8.21
N GLU A 196 -11.74 10.56 -8.35
CA GLU A 196 -12.46 9.37 -8.86
C GLU A 196 -13.52 8.85 -7.88
N GLY A 197 -13.42 9.26 -6.61
CA GLY A 197 -14.28 8.82 -5.52
C GLY A 197 -15.55 9.64 -5.27
N LYS A 198 -16.22 9.28 -4.17
CA LYS A 198 -17.42 9.98 -3.66
C LYS A 198 -17.03 11.27 -2.93
N ALA A 199 -18.01 12.15 -2.73
CA ALA A 199 -17.82 13.37 -1.95
C ALA A 199 -17.28 13.12 -0.52
N SER A 200 -17.67 11.99 0.10
CA SER A 200 -17.12 11.56 1.39
C SER A 200 -15.61 11.36 1.36
N HIS A 201 -15.06 10.79 0.28
CA HIS A 201 -13.60 10.61 0.15
C HIS A 201 -12.91 11.96 0.04
N ARG A 202 -13.52 12.95 -0.61
CA ARG A 202 -12.96 14.30 -0.74
C ARG A 202 -12.94 15.08 0.57
N GLU A 203 -13.98 14.92 1.40
CA GLU A 203 -13.97 15.46 2.77
C GLU A 203 -12.87 14.79 3.60
N MET A 204 -12.78 13.45 3.55
CA MET A 204 -11.73 12.72 4.25
C MET A 204 -10.34 13.15 3.78
N THR A 205 -10.09 13.28 2.47
CA THR A 205 -8.81 13.78 1.97
C THR A 205 -8.51 15.18 2.49
N SER A 206 -9.47 16.11 2.49
CA SER A 206 -9.24 17.46 3.02
C SER A 206 -8.82 17.42 4.50
N LYS A 207 -9.51 16.60 5.29
CA LYS A 207 -9.16 16.38 6.71
C LYS A 207 -7.77 15.74 6.86
N LEU A 208 -7.45 14.74 6.05
CA LEU A 208 -6.14 14.10 6.04
C LEU A 208 -5.02 15.10 5.76
N LEU A 209 -5.17 15.96 4.75
CA LEU A 209 -4.18 16.98 4.42
C LEU A 209 -3.97 17.96 5.57
N SER A 210 -5.05 18.37 6.24
CA SER A 210 -4.97 19.24 7.42
C SER A 210 -4.21 18.58 8.57
N ASP A 211 -4.47 17.30 8.85
CA ASP A 211 -3.85 16.57 9.98
C ASP A 211 -2.40 16.17 9.69
N LEU A 212 -2.04 15.93 8.41
CA LEU A 212 -0.67 15.60 7.99
C LEU A 212 0.24 16.83 7.91
N CYS A 213 -0.32 18.00 7.61
CA CYS A 213 0.43 19.24 7.55
C CYS A 213 0.85 19.68 8.97
N GLY A 214 2.15 19.89 9.17
CA GLY A 214 2.75 20.19 10.48
C GLY A 214 3.19 18.96 11.27
N THR A 215 2.73 17.76 10.92
CA THR A 215 3.14 16.50 11.58
C THR A 215 4.14 15.71 10.75
N VAL A 216 3.83 15.45 9.47
CA VAL A 216 4.65 14.62 8.56
C VAL A 216 5.22 15.43 7.40
N MET A 217 4.47 16.44 6.95
CA MET A 217 4.82 17.31 5.82
C MET A 217 4.68 18.78 6.19
N SER A 218 5.41 19.63 5.48
CA SER A 218 5.38 21.08 5.64
C SER A 218 4.31 21.73 4.73
N THR A 219 3.97 23.00 5.00
CA THR A 219 3.11 23.79 4.11
C THR A 219 3.71 23.95 2.71
N ASN A 220 5.04 24.02 2.60
CA ASN A 220 5.76 24.06 1.32
C ASN A 220 5.59 22.76 0.52
N ASP A 221 5.51 21.61 1.19
CA ASP A 221 5.22 20.34 0.51
C ASP A 221 3.80 20.35 -0.07
N VAL A 222 2.84 20.89 0.69
CA VAL A 222 1.44 21.06 0.26
C VAL A 222 1.34 22.03 -0.92
N GLU A 223 2.04 23.17 -0.88
CA GLU A 223 2.11 24.12 -2.00
C GLU A 223 2.62 23.42 -3.27
N LYS A 224 3.77 22.74 -3.19
CA LYS A 224 4.30 21.96 -4.32
C LYS A 224 3.34 20.90 -4.84
N SER A 225 2.56 20.26 -3.95
CA SER A 225 1.53 19.31 -4.35
C SER A 225 0.42 19.96 -5.17
N PHE A 226 -0.08 21.12 -4.75
CA PHE A 226 -1.11 21.84 -5.49
C PHE A 226 -0.56 22.37 -6.83
N ASP A 227 0.71 22.77 -6.88
CA ASP A 227 1.37 23.15 -8.13
C ASP A 227 1.41 21.98 -9.12
N LYS A 228 1.70 20.78 -8.62
CA LYS A 228 1.69 19.54 -9.43
C LYS A 228 0.26 19.17 -9.85
N LEU A 229 -0.73 19.24 -8.96
CA LEU A 229 -2.14 19.00 -9.29
C LEU A 229 -2.67 19.96 -10.37
N LEU A 230 -2.26 21.23 -10.34
CA LEU A 230 -2.64 22.21 -11.38
C LEU A 230 -1.99 21.91 -12.73
N LYS A 231 -0.77 21.37 -12.75
CA LYS A 231 -0.08 20.93 -13.97
C LYS A 231 -0.69 19.66 -14.54
N ASP A 232 -1.04 18.70 -13.69
CA ASP A 232 -1.59 17.40 -14.06
C ASP A 232 -3.11 17.47 -14.37
N LEU A 233 -3.72 18.63 -14.14
CA LEU A 233 -5.15 18.86 -14.28
C LEU A 233 -5.73 18.49 -15.67
N PRO A 234 -5.05 18.84 -16.80
CA PRO A 234 -5.42 18.37 -18.14
C PRO A 234 -5.58 16.85 -18.26
N GLU A 235 -4.70 16.10 -17.62
CA GLU A 235 -4.71 14.63 -17.61
C GLU A 235 -5.82 14.11 -16.70
N LEU A 236 -5.91 14.63 -15.47
CA LEU A 236 -6.97 14.27 -14.51
C LEU A 236 -8.38 14.53 -15.05
N ALA A 237 -8.54 15.54 -15.91
CA ALA A 237 -9.82 15.86 -16.53
C ALA A 237 -10.27 14.85 -17.59
N LEU A 238 -9.37 14.02 -18.12
CA LEU A 238 -9.71 12.95 -19.05
C LEU A 238 -10.56 11.87 -18.36
N ASP A 239 -10.17 11.49 -17.15
CA ASP A 239 -10.89 10.49 -16.35
C ASP A 239 -12.05 11.13 -15.56
N THR A 240 -11.83 12.33 -15.04
CA THR A 240 -12.83 13.05 -14.24
C THR A 240 -13.14 14.42 -14.86
N PRO A 241 -14.20 14.57 -15.67
CA PRO A 241 -14.49 15.83 -16.38
C PRO A 241 -14.77 17.02 -15.44
N ARG A 242 -15.07 16.75 -14.16
CA ARG A 242 -15.27 17.76 -13.11
C ARG A 242 -14.01 18.06 -12.28
N ALA A 243 -12.85 17.49 -12.64
CA ALA A 243 -11.59 17.67 -11.91
C ALA A 243 -11.24 19.15 -11.67
N PRO A 244 -11.37 20.08 -12.65
CA PRO A 244 -11.05 21.50 -12.42
C PRO A 244 -11.87 22.12 -11.28
N GLN A 245 -13.17 21.84 -11.24
CA GLN A 245 -14.04 22.40 -10.20
C GLN A 245 -13.78 21.77 -8.84
N LEU A 246 -13.46 20.47 -8.79
CA LEU A 246 -13.15 19.74 -7.56
C LEU A 246 -11.79 20.17 -7.00
N VAL A 247 -10.75 20.30 -7.83
CA VAL A 247 -9.44 20.82 -7.39
C VAL A 247 -9.58 22.25 -6.84
N GLY A 248 -10.39 23.10 -7.48
CA GLY A 248 -10.71 24.43 -6.95
C GLY A 248 -11.38 24.41 -5.57
N GLN A 249 -12.19 23.40 -5.27
CA GLN A 249 -12.76 23.19 -3.93
C GLN A 249 -11.69 22.76 -2.92
N PHE A 250 -10.78 21.85 -3.30
CA PHE A 250 -9.64 21.48 -2.46
C PHE A 250 -8.75 22.68 -2.13
N ILE A 251 -8.43 23.53 -3.12
CA ILE A 251 -7.63 24.74 -2.90
C ILE A 251 -8.34 25.68 -1.90
N ALA A 252 -9.64 25.94 -2.09
CA ALA A 252 -10.39 26.81 -1.18
C ALA A 252 -10.44 26.27 0.26
N ARG A 253 -10.55 24.94 0.42
CA ARG A 253 -10.51 24.28 1.73
C ARG A 253 -9.11 24.31 2.34
N ALA A 254 -8.07 24.04 1.56
CA ALA A 254 -6.67 24.09 2.00
C ALA A 254 -6.27 25.49 2.52
N VAL A 255 -6.68 26.55 1.83
CA VAL A 255 -6.51 27.94 2.32
C VAL A 255 -7.35 28.19 3.59
N GLY A 256 -8.46 27.49 3.74
CA GLY A 256 -9.29 27.51 4.94
C GLY A 256 -8.72 26.87 6.17
N ASP A 257 -8.11 25.71 5.96
CA ASP A 257 -7.53 24.91 7.01
C ASP A 257 -6.12 25.43 7.37
N GLY A 258 -5.64 26.47 6.67
CA GLY A 258 -4.36 27.13 6.94
C GLY A 258 -3.14 26.34 6.45
N ILE A 259 -3.36 25.31 5.64
CA ILE A 259 -2.29 24.48 5.06
C ILE A 259 -1.77 25.01 3.72
N LEU A 260 -2.45 26.01 3.15
CA LEU A 260 -2.05 26.70 1.91
C LEU A 260 -2.10 28.21 2.12
N CYS A 261 -1.09 28.93 1.61
CA CYS A 261 -0.98 30.38 1.79
C CYS A 261 -2.18 31.13 1.16
N ASN A 262 -2.63 32.21 1.80
CA ASN A 262 -3.75 33.01 1.31
C ASN A 262 -3.42 33.75 -0.01
N THR A 263 -2.15 34.03 -0.28
CA THR A 263 -1.66 34.62 -1.53
C THR A 263 -1.36 33.57 -2.60
N TYR A 264 -1.58 32.28 -2.33
CA TYR A 264 -1.31 31.20 -3.29
C TYR A 264 -2.05 31.41 -4.60
N ILE A 265 -3.35 31.76 -4.55
CA ILE A 265 -4.12 31.99 -5.79
C ILE A 265 -3.64 33.24 -6.51
N ASP A 266 -3.20 34.26 -5.77
CA ASP A 266 -2.72 35.52 -6.34
C ASP A 266 -1.38 35.35 -7.07
N SER A 267 -0.50 34.43 -6.63
CA SER A 267 0.77 34.15 -7.31
C SER A 267 0.58 33.54 -8.71
N TYR A 268 -0.57 32.93 -8.96
CA TYR A 268 -0.93 32.36 -10.27
C TYR A 268 -1.65 33.33 -11.21
N LYS A 269 -1.92 34.56 -10.78
CA LYS A 269 -2.59 35.56 -11.64
C LYS A 269 -1.67 35.97 -12.79
N GLY A 270 -2.12 35.72 -14.01
CA GLY A 270 -1.42 36.10 -15.24
C GLY A 270 -0.31 35.16 -15.68
N THR A 271 -0.01 34.10 -14.91
CA THR A 271 1.02 33.10 -15.26
C THR A 271 0.45 31.82 -15.84
N VAL A 272 -0.84 31.54 -15.63
CA VAL A 272 -1.49 30.29 -16.06
C VAL A 272 -2.03 30.42 -17.47
N ASP A 273 -1.45 29.65 -18.40
CA ASP A 273 -1.88 29.46 -19.78
C ASP A 273 -2.98 28.38 -19.92
N CYS A 274 -2.94 27.35 -19.06
CA CYS A 274 -3.92 26.27 -19.05
C CYS A 274 -5.33 26.71 -18.62
N VAL A 275 -6.32 26.49 -19.48
CA VAL A 275 -7.74 26.83 -19.23
C VAL A 275 -8.29 26.09 -18.01
N GLN A 276 -7.90 24.82 -17.83
CA GLN A 276 -8.42 24.00 -16.73
C GLN A 276 -7.86 24.42 -15.38
N ALA A 277 -6.55 24.68 -15.29
CA ALA A 277 -5.92 25.22 -14.09
C ALA A 277 -6.51 26.59 -13.72
N ARG A 278 -6.75 27.46 -14.72
CA ARG A 278 -7.43 28.74 -14.50
C ARG A 278 -8.84 28.54 -13.94
N ALA A 279 -9.62 27.62 -14.49
CA ALA A 279 -10.96 27.32 -13.99
C ALA A 279 -10.95 26.82 -12.53
N ALA A 280 -9.94 26.05 -12.13
CA ALA A 280 -9.76 25.61 -10.74
C ALA A 280 -9.47 26.80 -9.81
N LEU A 281 -8.56 27.70 -10.20
CA LEU A 281 -8.20 28.90 -9.43
C LEU A 281 -9.36 29.90 -9.32
N ASP A 282 -10.12 30.09 -10.41
CA ASP A 282 -11.32 30.93 -10.43
C ASP A 282 -12.37 30.37 -9.46
N LYS A 283 -12.57 29.04 -9.50
CA LYS A 283 -13.49 28.36 -8.58
C LYS A 283 -13.08 28.56 -7.12
N ALA A 284 -11.79 28.43 -6.81
CA ALA A 284 -11.26 28.65 -5.47
C ALA A 284 -11.47 30.10 -5.01
N THR A 285 -11.21 31.07 -5.89
CA THR A 285 -11.42 32.50 -5.63
C THR A 285 -12.86 32.81 -5.27
N VAL A 286 -13.81 32.29 -6.06
CA VAL A 286 -15.25 32.47 -5.80
C VAL A 286 -15.63 31.89 -4.43
N LEU A 287 -15.21 30.65 -4.13
CA LEU A 287 -15.51 30.01 -2.84
C LEU A 287 -14.94 30.78 -1.64
N LEU A 288 -13.70 31.26 -1.74
CA LEU A 288 -13.07 32.04 -0.68
C LEU A 288 -13.75 33.40 -0.49
N SER A 289 -14.20 34.04 -1.58
CA SER A 289 -14.94 35.31 -1.49
C SER A 289 -16.30 35.16 -0.81
N MET A 290 -17.02 34.06 -1.09
CA MET A 290 -18.32 33.75 -0.46
C MET A 290 -18.19 33.43 1.03
N SER A 291 -17.07 32.82 1.43
CA SER A 291 -16.82 32.37 2.80
C SER A 291 -16.43 33.49 3.78
N LYS A 292 -16.10 34.71 3.28
CA LYS A 292 -15.79 35.89 4.12
C LYS A 292 -16.93 36.28 5.09
N GLY A 293 -18.14 35.74 4.91
CA GLY A 293 -19.32 35.95 5.77
C GLY A 293 -19.47 35.01 6.98
N GLY A 294 -18.44 34.25 7.40
CA GLY A 294 -18.44 33.52 8.67
C GLY A 294 -19.09 32.12 8.67
N LYS A 295 -19.37 31.54 7.50
CA LYS A 295 -19.75 30.12 7.42
C LYS A 295 -18.49 29.25 7.42
N ARG A 296 -18.43 28.29 8.35
CA ARG A 296 -17.35 27.29 8.46
C ARG A 296 -17.17 26.60 7.11
N LYS A 297 -15.91 26.46 6.67
CA LYS A 297 -15.52 25.84 5.39
C LYS A 297 -15.76 24.34 5.33
N ASP A 298 -16.29 23.77 6.41
CA ASP A 298 -16.50 22.34 6.65
C ASP A 298 -17.60 21.69 5.79
N SER A 299 -18.19 22.40 4.83
CA SER A 299 -19.30 21.89 4.01
C SER A 299 -19.10 22.16 2.52
N VAL A 300 -17.85 22.16 2.04
CA VAL A 300 -17.60 22.27 0.58
C VAL A 300 -17.91 20.97 -0.17
N TRP A 301 -17.82 19.83 0.52
CA TRP A 301 -18.03 18.49 -0.05
C TRP A 301 -19.43 17.92 0.18
N GLY A 302 -20.18 18.48 1.14
CA GLY A 302 -21.51 17.99 1.54
C GLY A 302 -21.46 17.15 2.82
N SER A 303 -22.59 17.09 3.51
CA SER A 303 -22.77 16.53 4.85
C SER A 303 -23.06 15.02 4.89
N GLY A 304 -23.13 14.36 3.74
CA GLY A 304 -23.52 12.96 3.64
C GLY A 304 -22.36 11.96 3.82
N GLY A 305 -22.69 10.73 4.22
CA GLY A 305 -21.75 9.60 4.27
C GLY A 305 -21.91 8.74 5.53
N GLY A 306 -21.52 7.46 5.46
CA GLY A 306 -21.63 6.51 6.57
C GLY A 306 -20.74 6.83 7.79
N GLN A 307 -19.78 7.76 7.63
CA GLN A 307 -18.89 8.23 8.70
C GLN A 307 -19.51 9.36 9.54
N GLN A 308 -20.70 9.84 9.18
CA GLN A 308 -21.40 10.90 9.91
C GLN A 308 -22.15 10.33 11.10
N SER A 309 -22.27 11.11 12.18
CA SER A 309 -23.07 10.68 13.32
C SER A 309 -24.53 10.48 12.91
N VAL A 310 -25.21 9.48 13.51
CA VAL A 310 -26.63 9.21 13.24
C VAL A 310 -27.47 10.47 13.47
N ASN A 311 -27.17 11.24 14.52
CA ASN A 311 -27.87 12.50 14.82
C ASN A 311 -27.74 13.53 13.68
N HIS A 312 -26.57 13.59 13.05
CA HIS A 312 -26.33 14.51 11.93
C HIS A 312 -27.11 14.08 10.68
N LEU A 313 -27.08 12.79 10.33
CA LEU A 313 -27.84 12.25 9.20
C LEU A 313 -29.35 12.39 9.40
N VAL A 314 -29.82 12.19 10.63
CA VAL A 314 -31.22 12.39 11.00
C VAL A 314 -31.59 13.86 10.82
N LYS A 315 -30.77 14.80 11.30
CA LYS A 315 -30.99 16.23 11.11
C LYS A 315 -31.02 16.63 9.63
N GLU A 316 -30.06 16.16 8.85
CA GLU A 316 -29.99 16.43 7.41
C GLU A 316 -31.23 15.90 6.67
N ARG A 317 -31.80 14.77 7.10
CA ARG A 317 -33.05 14.24 6.55
C ARG A 317 -34.28 15.11 6.87
N TYR A 318 -34.29 15.79 8.00
CA TYR A 318 -35.41 16.63 8.45
C TYR A 318 -35.29 18.11 8.05
N ASP A 319 -34.11 18.56 7.61
CA ASP A 319 -33.85 19.92 7.13
C ASP A 319 -34.17 20.12 5.62
N PHE A 320 -34.81 19.13 4.97
CA PHE A 320 -35.32 19.18 3.59
C PHE A 320 -36.84 19.27 3.51
#